data_AF-A0A5C7Z8J3-F1
#
_entry.id   AF-A0A5C7Z8J3-F1
#
_cell.length_a   1.000
_cell.length_b   1.000
_cell.length_c   1.000
_cell.angle_alpha   90.00
_cell.angle_beta   90.00
_cell.angle_gamma   90.00
#
_symmetry.space_group_name_H-M   'P 1'
#
loop_
_entity.id
_entity.type
_entity.pdbx_description
1 polymer ?
#
loop_
_entity_poly.entity_id
_entity_poly.type
_entity_poly.pdbx_seq_one_letter_code
_entity_poly.pdbx_strand_id
1 'polypeptide(L)'
;YYIFGKEGAKNLAEDLQVPLLGEVPLVQSIREAGDYGRPAALQTASVLEGVFENITRNVVQETVNRNETLPPTEAIKITTMAGCSAVKK
;
A
#
# COMPACT_ATOMS: atom_id res chain seq x y z
N TYR A 1 11.03 -16.97 12.41
CA TYR A 1 11.92 -17.17 11.26
C TYR A 1 11.49 -16.21 10.17
N TYR A 2 12.39 -15.36 9.66
CA TYR A 2 12.07 -14.32 8.68
C TYR A 2 12.63 -14.73 7.31
N ILE A 3 11.77 -15.25 6.43
CA ILE A 3 12.16 -15.89 5.15
C ILE A 3 12.70 -14.85 4.14
N PHE A 4 12.28 -13.59 4.26
CA PHE A 4 12.64 -12.50 3.34
C PHE A 4 13.32 -11.32 4.06
N GLY A 5 13.99 -11.59 5.18
CA GLY A 5 14.53 -10.54 6.04
C GLY A 5 13.45 -9.88 6.91
N LYS A 6 13.87 -8.91 7.72
CA LYS A 6 13.04 -8.26 8.76
C LYS A 6 13.25 -6.75 8.70
N GLU A 7 12.19 -5.99 8.92
CA GLU A 7 12.23 -4.53 9.20
C GLU A 7 12.83 -3.64 8.10
N GLY A 8 13.11 -4.14 6.89
CA GLY A 8 13.72 -3.33 5.83
C GLY A 8 12.91 -2.07 5.47
N ALA A 9 11.58 -2.20 5.33
CA ALA A 9 10.71 -1.05 5.07
C ALA A 9 10.60 -0.10 6.27
N LYS A 10 10.67 -0.63 7.49
CA LYS A 10 10.67 0.18 8.71
C LYS A 10 11.94 1.05 8.80
N ASN A 11 13.10 0.45 8.60
CA ASN A 11 14.37 1.15 8.61
C ASN A 11 14.39 2.24 7.52
N LEU A 12 13.91 1.93 6.31
CA LEU A 12 13.80 2.91 5.24
C LEU A 12 12.85 4.07 5.59
N ALA A 13 11.74 3.80 6.26
CA ALA A 13 10.81 4.83 6.71
C ALA A 13 11.46 5.75 7.77
N GLU A 14 12.24 5.18 8.69
CA GLU A 14 13.02 5.93 9.68
C GLU A 14 14.09 6.81 8.99
N ASP A 15 14.85 6.25 8.04
CA ASP A 15 15.89 6.97 7.29
C ASP A 15 15.31 8.14 6.47
N LEU A 16 14.13 7.94 5.87
CA LEU A 16 13.43 8.96 5.09
C LEU A 16 12.59 9.91 5.95
N GLN A 17 12.50 9.66 7.26
CA GLN A 17 11.65 10.42 8.19
C GLN A 17 10.18 10.48 7.74
N VAL A 18 9.66 9.38 7.20
CA VAL A 18 8.27 9.24 6.77
C VAL A 18 7.53 8.23 7.65
N PRO A 19 6.20 8.40 7.84
CA PRO A 19 5.43 7.46 8.63
C PRO A 19 5.35 6.08 7.95
N LEU A 20 5.59 5.02 8.73
CA LEU A 20 5.27 3.66 8.31
C LEU A 20 3.78 3.40 8.55
N LEU A 21 3.04 3.12 7.48
CA LEU A 21 1.57 2.96 7.56
C LEU A 21 1.14 1.64 8.20
N GLY A 22 2.02 0.63 8.20
CA GLY A 22 1.83 -0.64 8.89
C GLY A 22 2.48 -1.81 8.15
N GLU A 23 2.26 -3.02 8.64
CA GLU A 23 2.86 -4.26 8.14
C GLU A 23 1.79 -5.33 7.95
N VAL A 24 1.82 -6.02 6.82
CA VAL A 24 0.90 -7.15 6.54
C VAL A 24 1.66 -8.46 6.70
N PRO A 25 1.22 -9.38 7.58
CA PRO A 25 1.92 -10.64 7.80
C PRO A 25 1.79 -11.56 6.59
N LEU A 26 2.86 -12.31 6.29
CA LEU A 26 2.86 -13.32 5.22
C LEU A 26 2.14 -14.59 5.70
N VAL A 27 0.83 -14.63 5.51
CA VAL A 27 0.00 -15.79 5.84
C VAL A 27 -0.73 -16.31 4.60
N GLN A 28 -0.77 -17.63 4.44
CA GLN A 28 -1.34 -18.31 3.27
C GLN A 28 -2.81 -17.94 3.03
N SER A 29 -3.57 -17.70 4.09
CA SER A 29 -4.99 -17.33 4.01
C SER A 29 -5.24 -16.04 3.23
N ILE A 30 -4.27 -15.09 3.16
CA ILE A 30 -4.41 -13.88 2.34
C ILE A 30 -4.46 -14.21 0.86
N ARG A 31 -3.57 -15.11 0.42
CA ARG A 31 -3.52 -15.57 -0.99
C ARG A 31 -4.79 -16.31 -1.36
N GLU A 32 -5.19 -17.27 -0.52
CA GLU A 32 -6.39 -18.08 -0.74
C GLU A 32 -7.66 -17.22 -0.77
N ALA A 33 -7.78 -16.28 0.15
CA ALA A 33 -8.88 -15.31 0.17
C ALA A 33 -8.99 -14.51 -1.14
N GLY A 34 -7.85 -14.13 -1.72
CA GLY A 34 -7.78 -13.51 -3.04
C GLY A 34 -8.25 -14.45 -4.16
N ASP A 35 -7.75 -15.69 -4.18
CA ASP A 35 -8.11 -16.70 -5.18
C ASP A 35 -9.62 -17.04 -5.16
N TYR A 36 -10.23 -17.10 -3.98
CA TYR A 36 -11.66 -17.37 -3.81
C TYR A 36 -12.56 -16.14 -4.04
N GLY A 37 -12.00 -14.96 -4.31
CA GLY A 37 -12.78 -13.73 -4.51
C GLY A 37 -13.42 -13.18 -3.23
N ARG A 38 -12.92 -13.56 -2.05
CA ARG A 38 -13.36 -13.03 -0.74
C ARG A 38 -12.15 -12.52 0.04
N PRO A 39 -11.68 -11.29 -0.24
CA PRO A 39 -10.42 -10.76 0.30
C PRO A 39 -10.30 -10.85 1.82
N ALA A 40 -9.08 -11.10 2.31
CA ALA A 40 -8.79 -11.23 3.74
C ALA A 40 -9.14 -9.97 4.55
N ALA A 41 -9.07 -8.79 3.93
CA ALA A 41 -9.46 -7.53 4.53
C ALA A 41 -10.96 -7.42 4.87
N LEU A 42 -11.82 -8.28 4.28
CA LEU A 42 -13.26 -8.32 4.56
C LEU A 42 -13.65 -9.44 5.52
N GLN A 43 -12.68 -10.21 6.03
CA GLN A 43 -12.94 -11.32 6.94
C GLN A 43 -12.98 -10.81 8.37
N THR A 44 -14.16 -10.90 8.99
CA THR A 44 -14.38 -10.51 10.38
C THR A 44 -13.89 -11.59 11.36
N ALA A 45 -13.64 -11.17 12.60
CA ALA A 45 -13.14 -12.02 13.68
C ALA A 45 -11.81 -12.72 13.34
N SER A 46 -10.98 -12.08 12.51
CA SER A 46 -9.65 -12.58 12.13
C SER A 46 -8.56 -11.66 12.68
N VAL A 47 -7.37 -12.20 12.95
CA VAL A 47 -6.20 -11.38 13.34
C VAL A 47 -5.85 -10.36 12.25
N LEU A 48 -6.19 -10.67 11.00
CA LEU A 48 -5.93 -9.80 9.85
C LEU A 48 -6.86 -8.59 9.80
N GLU A 49 -8.07 -8.68 10.38
CA GLU A 49 -9.02 -7.57 10.46
C GLU A 49 -8.37 -6.35 11.12
N GLY A 50 -7.81 -6.52 12.32
CA GLY A 50 -7.14 -5.43 13.04
C GLY A 50 -5.91 -4.89 12.31
N VAL A 51 -5.18 -5.74 11.56
CA VAL A 51 -4.03 -5.30 10.75
C VAL A 51 -4.49 -4.37 9.63
N PHE A 52 -5.48 -4.78 8.84
CA PHE A 52 -6.00 -3.98 7.74
C PHE A 52 -6.73 -2.72 8.24
N GLU A 53 -7.45 -2.82 9.37
CA GLU A 53 -8.10 -1.68 9.99
C GLU A 53 -7.07 -0.61 10.42
N ASN A 54 -6.00 -1.02 11.11
CA ASN A 54 -4.95 -0.10 11.55
C ASN A 54 -4.23 0.56 10.37
N ILE A 55 -3.87 -0.23 9.32
CA ILE A 55 -3.28 0.33 8.10
C ILE A 55 -4.23 1.33 7.45
N THR A 56 -5.51 1.02 7.37
CA THR A 56 -6.52 1.91 6.77
C THR A 56 -6.65 3.21 7.56
N ARG A 57 -6.68 3.14 8.90
CA ARG A 57 -6.69 4.34 9.76
C ARG A 57 -5.48 5.23 9.53
N ASN A 58 -4.28 4.64 9.45
CA ASN A 58 -3.04 5.38 9.19
C ASN A 58 -3.03 6.00 7.78
N VAL A 59 -3.47 5.27 6.76
CA VAL A 59 -3.60 5.78 5.39
C VAL A 59 -4.55 6.99 5.34
N VAL A 60 -5.71 6.91 6.01
CA VAL A 60 -6.67 8.02 6.06
C VAL A 60 -6.05 9.22 6.77
N GLN A 61 -5.41 9.02 7.92
CA GLN A 61 -4.75 10.08 8.68
C GLN A 61 -3.70 10.79 7.83
N GLU A 62 -2.78 10.06 7.19
CA GLU A 62 -1.73 10.66 6.36
C GLU A 62 -2.27 11.30 5.08
N THR A 63 -3.39 10.80 4.54
CA THR A 63 -4.07 11.43 3.41
C THR A 63 -4.67 12.78 3.81
N VAL A 64 -5.29 12.86 4.98
CA VAL A 64 -5.81 14.12 5.54
C VAL A 64 -4.65 15.09 5.80
N ASN A 65 -3.60 14.65 6.50
CA ASN A 65 -2.40 15.46 6.76
C ASN A 65 -1.82 16.03 5.45
N ARG A 66 -1.68 15.20 4.41
CA ARG A 66 -1.19 15.62 3.09
C ARG A 66 -2.09 16.68 2.44
N ASN A 67 -3.40 16.49 2.49
CA ASN A 67 -4.36 17.42 1.87
C ASN A 67 -4.45 18.77 2.61
N GLU A 68 -4.16 18.79 3.92
CA GLU A 68 -4.12 20.02 4.72
C GLU A 68 -2.79 20.79 4.57
N THR A 69 -1.68 20.07 4.35
CA THR A 69 -0.33 20.66 4.37
C THR A 69 0.26 20.93 2.98
N LEU A 70 -0.17 20.20 1.95
CA LEU A 70 0.36 20.31 0.59
C LEU A 70 -0.70 20.84 -0.38
N PRO A 71 -0.27 21.56 -1.44
CA PRO A 71 -1.20 21.96 -2.49
C PRO A 71 -1.81 20.75 -3.20
N PRO A 72 -2.96 20.91 -3.86
CA PRO A 72 -3.56 19.87 -4.69
C PRO A 72 -2.57 19.31 -5.71
N THR A 73 -2.59 17.99 -5.91
CA THR A 73 -1.74 17.32 -6.89
C THR A 73 -2.03 17.84 -8.29
N GLU A 74 -1.00 18.16 -9.05
CA GLU A 74 -1.16 18.57 -10.44
C GLU A 74 -1.51 17.37 -11.32
N ALA A 75 -2.53 17.53 -12.17
CA ALA A 75 -2.84 16.55 -13.20
C ALA A 75 -1.69 16.53 -14.23
N ILE A 76 -1.16 15.34 -14.52
CA ILE A 76 -0.13 15.16 -15.53
C ILE A 76 -0.71 15.57 -16.89
N LYS A 77 -0.12 16.59 -17.52
CA LYS A 77 -0.47 16.98 -18.88
C LYS A 77 0.04 15.91 -19.83
N ILE A 78 -0.79 15.47 -20.77
CA ILE A 78 -0.35 14.59 -21.85
C ILE A 78 0.67 15.38 -22.68
N THR A 79 1.95 15.08 -22.49
CA THR A 79 3.06 15.74 -23.21
C THR A 79 3.33 15.10 -24.56
N THR A 80 2.75 13.93 -24.84
CA THR A 80 2.94 13.19 -26.10
C THR A 80 1.70 12.35 -26.40
N MET A 81 1.09 12.59 -27.58
CA MET A 81 -0.07 11.83 -28.08
C MET A 81 0.34 10.54 -28.80
N ALA A 82 1.63 10.31 -29.01
CA ALA A 82 2.15 9.02 -29.43
C ALA A 82 2.07 8.09 -28.21
N GLY A 83 0.96 7.36 -28.09
CA GLY A 83 0.91 6.18 -27.22
C GLY A 83 2.06 5.24 -27.57
N CYS A 84 2.40 4.33 -26.64
CA CYS A 84 3.44 3.32 -26.81
C CYS A 84 3.22 2.55 -28.13
N SER A 85 3.78 3.08 -29.21
CA SER A 85 3.72 2.48 -30.51
C SER A 85 4.77 1.38 -30.45
N ALA A 86 4.33 0.13 -30.56
CA ALA A 86 5.26 -0.98 -30.70
C ALA A 86 6.23 -0.61 -31.83
N VAL A 87 7.53 -0.60 -31.50
CA VAL A 87 8.59 -0.38 -32.49
C VAL A 87 8.33 -1.39 -33.60
N LYS A 88 7.95 -0.92 -34.79
CA LYS A 88 7.88 -1.78 -35.97
C LYS A 88 9.31 -2.22 -36.25
N LYS A 89 9.61 -3.48 -35.95
CA LYS A 89 10.82 -4.16 -36.44
C LYS A 89 10.74 -4.31 -37.96
#